data_AF-A0A4Y8CS13-F1
#
_entry.id   AF-A0A4Y8CS13-F1
#
_cell.length_a   1.000
_cell.length_b   1.000
_cell.length_c   1.000
_cell.angle_alpha   90.00
_cell.angle_beta   90.00
_cell.angle_gamma   90.00
#
_symmetry.space_group_name_H-M   'P 1'
#
loop_
_entity.id
_entity.type
_entity.pdbx_description
1 polymer ?
#
loop_
_entity_poly.entity_id
_entity_poly.type
_entity_poly.pdbx_seq_one_letter_code
_entity_poly.pdbx_strand_id
1 'polypeptide(L)'
;MYNILSGATKTISPAAGTGSFVDVRDVAYMHIWAYEHPEKSDGERYIACSGTGPAQAQVDILREYFKEKGDEKALAKIAIGNPGEGFGGYNKETGKVENVEWAPERPRVSGEKAQREMGLRFRSSKESTIETAEALKSLL
;
A
#
# COMPACT_ATOMS: atom_id res chain seq x y z
N MET A 1 6.72 -7.56 -1.60
CA MET A 1 7.11 -6.76 -2.79
C MET A 1 8.18 -7.44 -3.64
N TYR A 2 9.43 -7.59 -3.19
CA TYR A 2 10.51 -8.20 -3.99
C TYR A 2 10.14 -9.56 -4.64
N ASN A 3 9.53 -10.47 -3.87
CA ASN A 3 9.08 -11.77 -4.41
C ASN A 3 8.01 -11.65 -5.51
N ILE A 4 7.17 -10.61 -5.46
CA ILE A 4 6.18 -10.33 -6.52
C ILE A 4 6.91 -9.89 -7.79
N LEU A 5 7.81 -8.93 -7.67
CA LEU A 5 8.53 -8.33 -8.81
C LEU A 5 9.55 -9.29 -9.47
N SER A 6 10.23 -10.12 -8.67
CA SER A 6 11.15 -11.16 -9.17
C SER A 6 10.42 -12.35 -9.79
N GLY A 7 9.11 -12.46 -9.59
CA GLY A 7 8.29 -13.57 -10.03
C GLY A 7 8.41 -14.83 -9.16
N ALA A 8 9.02 -14.74 -7.97
CA ALA A 8 9.04 -15.84 -7.00
C ALA A 8 7.64 -16.12 -6.43
N THR A 9 6.79 -15.09 -6.30
CA THR A 9 5.39 -15.25 -5.90
C THR A 9 4.58 -15.81 -7.07
N LYS A 10 4.02 -17.02 -6.90
CA LYS A 10 3.16 -17.68 -7.91
C LYS A 10 1.68 -17.65 -7.59
N THR A 11 1.33 -17.61 -6.31
CA THR A 11 -0.05 -17.58 -5.82
C THR A 11 -0.23 -16.41 -4.87
N ILE A 12 -1.38 -15.74 -4.93
CA ILE A 12 -1.73 -14.62 -4.06
C ILE A 12 -2.60 -15.15 -2.94
N SER A 13 -2.09 -15.13 -1.72
CA SER A 13 -2.87 -15.54 -0.55
C SER A 13 -3.94 -14.49 -0.22
N PRO A 14 -5.11 -14.91 0.27
CA PRO A 14 -6.11 -14.00 0.79
C PRO A 14 -5.50 -13.10 1.86
N ALA A 15 -5.97 -11.86 1.93
CA ALA A 15 -5.46 -10.91 2.90
C ALA A 15 -5.74 -11.40 4.34
N ALA A 16 -4.71 -11.45 5.18
CA ALA A 16 -4.80 -11.89 6.57
C ALA A 16 -4.93 -10.70 7.53
N GLY A 17 -5.77 -10.82 8.56
CA GLY A 17 -5.99 -9.77 9.56
C GLY A 17 -6.51 -8.47 8.94
N THR A 18 -6.07 -7.33 9.49
CA THR A 18 -6.40 -6.01 8.95
C THR A 18 -5.73 -5.76 7.60
N GLY A 19 -4.52 -6.29 7.39
CA GLY A 19 -3.71 -5.93 6.22
C GLY A 19 -3.40 -4.43 6.17
N SER A 20 -3.28 -3.77 7.32
CA SER A 20 -2.98 -2.34 7.44
C SER A 20 -1.69 -1.97 6.71
N PHE A 21 -1.66 -0.78 6.14
CA PHE A 21 -0.54 -0.24 5.37
C PHE A 21 -0.18 1.18 5.82
N VAL A 22 1.12 1.50 5.79
CA VAL A 22 1.66 2.85 5.90
C VAL A 22 3.00 2.93 5.15
N ASP A 23 3.29 4.08 4.54
CA ASP A 23 4.58 4.33 3.89
C ASP A 23 5.68 4.61 4.92
N VAL A 24 6.88 4.08 4.69
CA VAL A 24 8.02 4.20 5.62
C VAL A 24 8.44 5.67 5.84
N ARG A 25 8.25 6.56 4.86
CA ARG A 25 8.57 7.99 5.01
C ARG A 25 7.58 8.69 5.90
N ASP A 26 6.32 8.26 5.90
CA ASP A 26 5.31 8.79 6.82
C ASP A 26 5.60 8.31 8.24
N VAL A 27 6.03 7.05 8.41
CA VAL A 27 6.51 6.55 9.71
C VAL A 27 7.69 7.38 10.22
N ALA A 28 8.69 7.65 9.38
CA ALA A 28 9.84 8.47 9.76
C ALA A 28 9.42 9.90 10.14
N TYR A 29 8.54 10.51 9.36
CA TYR A 29 7.96 11.83 9.66
C TYR A 29 7.28 11.84 11.03
N MET A 30 6.44 10.84 11.33
CA MET A 30 5.74 10.75 12.61
C MET A 30 6.69 10.65 13.81
N HIS A 31 7.82 9.95 13.67
CA HIS A 31 8.83 9.86 14.74
C HIS A 31 9.52 11.20 14.98
N ILE A 32 9.90 11.91 13.91
CA ILE A 32 10.50 13.25 14.00
C ILE A 32 9.50 14.22 14.64
N TRP A 33 8.25 14.21 14.17
CA TRP A 33 7.21 15.07 14.73
C TRP A 33 7.00 14.85 16.22
N ALA A 34 6.96 13.58 16.67
CA ALA A 34 6.77 13.26 18.08
C ALA A 34 7.93 13.76 18.95
N TYR A 35 9.17 13.69 18.45
CA TYR A 35 10.34 14.24 19.12
C TYR A 35 10.32 15.78 19.17
N GLU A 36 9.89 16.44 18.10
CA GLU A 36 9.86 17.91 17.98
C GLU A 36 8.69 18.55 18.75
N HIS A 37 7.62 17.80 19.04
CA HIS A 37 6.40 18.29 19.69
C HIS A 37 6.06 17.49 20.97
N PRO A 38 6.97 17.37 21.95
CA PRO A 38 6.72 16.61 23.18
C PRO A 38 5.50 17.13 23.95
N GLU A 39 5.17 18.42 23.84
CA GLU A 39 4.00 19.03 24.46
C GLU A 39 2.66 18.51 23.91
N LYS A 40 2.67 17.89 22.72
CA LYS A 40 1.50 17.24 22.13
C LYS A 40 1.61 15.72 22.14
N SER A 41 2.82 15.17 22.05
CA SER A 41 3.05 13.75 21.87
C SER A 41 3.24 12.96 23.17
N ASP A 42 3.56 13.63 24.30
CA ASP A 42 3.73 12.95 25.58
C ASP A 42 2.42 12.30 26.06
N GLY A 43 2.52 11.05 26.53
CA GLY A 43 1.38 10.22 26.92
C GLY A 43 0.49 9.74 25.76
N GLU A 44 0.81 10.09 24.51
CA GLU A 44 -0.03 9.81 23.36
C GLU A 44 0.37 8.57 22.56
N ARG A 45 -0.61 8.00 21.84
CA ARG A 45 -0.40 6.89 20.91
C ARG A 45 -0.98 7.21 19.54
N TYR A 46 -0.10 7.47 18.59
CA TYR A 46 -0.47 7.72 17.20
C TYR A 46 -0.33 6.47 16.35
N ILE A 47 -1.43 6.06 15.70
CA ILE A 47 -1.42 4.90 14.81
C ILE A 47 -0.97 5.35 13.42
N ALA A 48 0.16 4.80 12.97
CA ALA A 48 0.66 4.98 11.61
C ALA A 48 -0.11 4.05 10.66
N CYS A 49 -1.22 4.53 10.10
CA CYS A 49 -2.06 3.74 9.19
C CYS A 49 -2.70 4.64 8.13
N SER A 50 -2.28 4.43 6.87
CA SER A 50 -2.88 5.09 5.71
C SER A 50 -4.14 4.38 5.21
N GLY A 51 -4.31 3.09 5.52
CA GLY A 51 -5.36 2.26 4.96
C GLY A 51 -4.97 0.79 4.96
N THR A 52 -5.45 0.04 3.97
CA THR A 52 -5.11 -1.38 3.76
C THR A 52 -4.15 -1.55 2.57
N GLY A 53 -3.39 -2.63 2.54
CA GLY A 53 -2.44 -2.95 1.47
C GLY A 53 -2.32 -4.46 1.26
N PRO A 54 -3.41 -5.15 0.87
CA PRO A 54 -3.36 -6.59 0.64
C PRO A 54 -2.51 -6.93 -0.58
N ALA A 55 -1.98 -8.15 -0.62
CA ALA A 55 -1.12 -8.61 -1.70
C ALA A 55 -1.79 -8.53 -3.08
N GLN A 56 -3.11 -8.79 -3.16
CA GLN A 56 -3.86 -8.65 -4.40
C GLN A 56 -3.88 -7.20 -4.91
N ALA A 57 -4.10 -6.22 -4.03
CA ALA A 57 -4.04 -4.82 -4.42
C ALA A 57 -2.65 -4.44 -4.95
N GLN A 58 -1.58 -4.90 -4.30
CA GLN A 58 -0.21 -4.65 -4.76
C GLN A 58 0.03 -5.23 -6.15
N VAL A 59 -0.43 -6.46 -6.39
CA VAL A 59 -0.34 -7.10 -7.71
C VAL A 59 -1.12 -6.35 -8.77
N ASP A 60 -2.37 -5.98 -8.48
CA ASP A 60 -3.22 -5.25 -9.42
C ASP A 60 -2.61 -3.88 -9.77
N ILE A 61 -2.10 -3.15 -8.77
CA ILE A 61 -1.38 -1.87 -8.96
C ILE A 61 -0.17 -2.06 -9.88
N LEU A 62 0.67 -3.07 -9.60
CA LEU A 62 1.89 -3.29 -10.38
C LEU A 62 1.58 -3.72 -11.81
N ARG A 63 0.57 -4.56 -12.00
CA ARG A 63 0.16 -4.99 -13.34
C ARG A 63 -0.43 -3.84 -14.14
N GLU A 64 -1.26 -2.99 -13.52
CA GLU A 64 -1.71 -1.73 -14.12
C GLU A 64 -0.51 -0.88 -14.55
N TYR A 65 0.40 -0.61 -13.61
CA TYR A 65 1.58 0.23 -13.82
C TYR A 65 2.47 -0.27 -14.96
N PHE A 66 2.89 -1.54 -14.93
CA PHE A 66 3.78 -2.09 -15.95
C PHE A 66 3.10 -2.24 -17.31
N LYS A 67 1.76 -2.44 -17.35
CA LYS A 67 0.98 -2.39 -18.59
C LYS A 67 1.00 -1.00 -19.20
N GLU A 68 0.79 0.04 -18.41
CA GLU A 68 0.87 1.44 -18.87
C GLU A 68 2.29 1.82 -19.35
N LYS A 69 3.33 1.19 -18.79
CA LYS A 69 4.73 1.36 -19.21
C LYS A 69 5.14 0.49 -20.41
N GLY A 70 4.32 -0.46 -20.83
CA GLY A 70 4.66 -1.43 -21.89
C GLY A 70 5.77 -2.42 -21.48
N ASP A 71 5.95 -2.69 -20.18
CA ASP A 71 6.96 -3.62 -19.68
C ASP A 71 6.43 -5.06 -19.61
N GLU A 72 6.35 -5.71 -20.76
CA GLU A 72 5.87 -7.09 -20.90
C GLU A 72 6.70 -8.10 -20.09
N LYS A 73 7.98 -7.81 -19.84
CA LYS A 73 8.86 -8.69 -19.06
C LYS A 73 8.47 -8.66 -17.58
N ALA A 74 8.20 -7.48 -17.03
CA ALA A 74 7.69 -7.37 -15.67
C ALA A 74 6.30 -8.01 -15.54
N LEU A 75 5.41 -7.79 -16.50
CA LEU A 75 4.06 -8.37 -16.51
C LEU A 75 4.06 -9.90 -16.53
N ALA A 76 5.02 -10.52 -17.23
CA ALA A 76 5.16 -11.97 -17.28
C ALA A 76 5.66 -12.57 -15.95
N LYS A 77 6.40 -11.80 -15.14
CA LYS A 77 6.89 -12.23 -13.82
C LYS A 77 5.80 -12.14 -12.74
N ILE A 78 4.95 -11.11 -12.80
CA ILE A 78 3.98 -10.79 -11.76
C ILE A 78 2.72 -11.66 -11.91
N ALA A 79 2.44 -12.51 -10.93
CA ALA A 79 1.21 -13.31 -10.87
C ALA A 79 -0.04 -12.43 -10.99
N ILE A 80 -1.14 -12.96 -11.53
CA ILE A 80 -2.40 -12.20 -11.69
C ILE A 80 -3.24 -12.25 -10.40
N GLY A 81 -3.33 -13.41 -9.76
CA GLY A 81 -4.28 -13.64 -8.66
C GLY A 81 -5.72 -13.48 -9.14
N ASN A 82 -6.58 -12.92 -8.28
CA ASN A 82 -7.98 -12.60 -8.57
C ASN A 82 -8.18 -11.07 -8.48
N PRO A 83 -8.14 -10.34 -9.60
CA PRO A 83 -8.15 -8.88 -9.57
C PRO A 83 -9.32 -8.28 -8.78
N GLY A 84 -9.02 -7.34 -7.88
CA GLY A 84 -9.98 -6.69 -7.00
C GLY A 84 -10.43 -7.52 -5.79
N GLU A 85 -9.85 -8.69 -5.53
CA GLU A 85 -10.22 -9.50 -4.37
C GLU A 85 -9.64 -8.94 -3.06
N GLY A 86 -10.51 -8.77 -2.06
CA GLY A 86 -10.11 -8.46 -0.68
C GLY A 86 -9.82 -6.99 -0.37
N PHE A 87 -10.15 -6.06 -1.28
CA PHE A 87 -10.10 -4.61 -1.07
C PHE A 87 -11.14 -3.87 -1.92
N GLY A 88 -11.49 -2.64 -1.52
CA GLY A 88 -12.32 -1.73 -2.31
C GLY A 88 -11.48 -0.83 -3.24
N GLY A 89 -12.11 -0.25 -4.26
CA GLY A 89 -11.44 0.70 -5.18
C GLY A 89 -10.91 0.10 -6.48
N TYR A 90 -11.12 -1.19 -6.71
CA TYR A 90 -10.84 -1.82 -8.00
C TYR A 90 -12.03 -1.62 -8.96
N ASN A 91 -11.78 -0.96 -10.09
CA ASN A 91 -12.76 -0.77 -11.14
C ASN A 91 -12.74 -1.98 -12.09
N LYS A 92 -13.81 -2.78 -12.05
CA LYS A 92 -13.93 -4.02 -12.84
C LYS A 92 -14.11 -3.78 -14.33
N GLU A 93 -14.64 -2.63 -14.73
CA GLU A 93 -14.86 -2.28 -16.14
C GLU A 93 -13.55 -1.86 -16.81
N THR A 94 -12.72 -1.09 -16.10
CA THR A 94 -11.45 -0.58 -16.63
C THR A 94 -10.26 -1.47 -16.29
N GLY A 95 -10.38 -2.32 -15.27
CA GLY A 95 -9.31 -3.14 -14.72
C GLY A 95 -8.25 -2.34 -13.96
N LYS A 96 -8.61 -1.16 -13.44
CA LYS A 96 -7.69 -0.24 -12.75
C LYS A 96 -7.97 -0.18 -11.24
N VAL A 97 -6.92 0.09 -10.48
CA VAL A 97 -6.99 0.39 -9.05
C VAL A 97 -7.11 1.90 -8.87
N GLU A 98 -8.32 2.40 -8.62
CA GLU A 98 -8.58 3.83 -8.41
C GLU A 98 -8.14 4.27 -7.02
N ASN A 99 -8.45 3.46 -6.01
CA ASN A 99 -7.91 3.57 -4.67
C ASN A 99 -7.78 2.18 -4.03
N VAL A 100 -7.16 2.11 -2.84
CA VAL A 100 -7.08 0.88 -2.06
C VAL A 100 -7.81 1.10 -0.74
N GLU A 101 -9.06 0.67 -0.71
CA GLU A 101 -9.95 0.82 0.44
C GLU A 101 -10.14 -0.49 1.20
N TRP A 102 -10.52 -0.36 2.47
CA TRP A 102 -10.92 -1.48 3.31
C TRP A 102 -12.13 -2.20 2.72
N ALA A 103 -12.06 -3.52 2.59
CA ALA A 103 -13.23 -4.31 2.28
C ALA A 103 -14.31 -4.14 3.38
N PRO A 104 -15.60 -4.07 3.04
CA PRO A 104 -16.68 -3.76 3.99
C PRO A 104 -16.70 -4.64 5.25
N GLU A 105 -16.34 -5.91 5.11
CA GLU A 105 -16.34 -6.93 6.16
C GLU A 105 -15.13 -6.91 7.09
N ARG A 106 -14.16 -6.01 6.87
CA ARG A 106 -12.90 -5.96 7.63
C ARG A 106 -12.86 -4.84 8.66
N PRO A 107 -12.25 -5.10 9.84
CA PRO A 107 -11.99 -4.05 10.81
C PRO A 107 -11.07 -2.99 10.21
N ARG A 108 -11.45 -1.72 10.41
CA ARG A 108 -10.72 -0.55 9.90
C ARG A 108 -9.84 0.01 11.00
N VAL A 109 -8.56 0.20 10.69
CA VAL A 109 -7.62 0.89 11.57
C VAL A 109 -7.55 2.35 11.15
N SER A 110 -7.83 3.27 12.08
CA SER A 110 -7.82 4.71 11.81
C SER A 110 -6.51 5.36 12.25
N GLY A 111 -5.84 6.02 11.30
CA GLY A 111 -4.72 6.92 11.55
C GLY A 111 -5.14 8.40 11.66
N GLU A 112 -6.43 8.70 11.71
CA GLU A 112 -6.96 10.09 11.62
C GLU A 112 -6.47 10.99 12.74
N LYS A 113 -6.21 10.44 13.94
CA LYS A 113 -5.62 11.20 15.05
C LYS A 113 -4.26 11.78 14.64
N ALA A 114 -3.39 10.96 14.03
CA ALA A 114 -2.08 11.40 13.56
C ALA A 114 -2.21 12.46 12.47
N GLN A 115 -3.08 12.25 11.47
CA GLN A 115 -3.29 13.22 10.40
C GLN A 115 -3.75 14.59 10.93
N ARG A 116 -4.71 14.58 11.86
CA ARG A 116 -5.26 15.80 12.45
C ARG A 116 -4.22 16.57 13.26
N GLU A 117 -3.45 15.89 14.10
CA GLU A 117 -2.57 16.55 15.07
C GLU A 117 -1.21 16.91 14.49
N MET A 118 -0.70 16.10 13.56
CA MET A 118 0.59 16.34 12.90
C MET A 118 0.45 17.11 11.58
N GLY A 119 -0.77 17.28 11.06
CA GLY A 119 -1.01 17.96 9.78
C GLY A 119 -0.50 17.17 8.57
N LEU A 120 -0.28 15.86 8.70
CA LEU A 120 0.19 15.03 7.60
C LEU A 120 -0.95 14.46 6.76
N ARG A 121 -0.65 14.26 5.47
CA ARG A 121 -1.43 13.40 4.59
C ARG A 121 -0.61 12.15 4.29
N PHE A 122 -1.11 11.00 4.71
CA PHE A 122 -0.47 9.72 4.41
C PHE A 122 -0.40 9.49 2.89
N ARG A 123 0.72 8.92 2.44
CA ARG A 123 0.91 8.42 1.08
C ARG A 123 0.05 7.19 0.86
N SER A 124 -0.57 7.13 -0.32
CA SER A 124 -1.43 6.01 -0.66
C SER A 124 -0.65 4.71 -0.87
N SER A 125 -1.34 3.58 -0.68
CA SER A 125 -0.80 2.25 -0.99
C SER A 125 -0.35 2.14 -2.46
N LYS A 126 -1.05 2.81 -3.39
CA LYS A 126 -0.70 2.85 -4.82
C LYS A 126 0.62 3.58 -5.08
N GLU A 127 0.77 4.80 -4.56
CA GLU A 127 2.00 5.59 -4.69
C GLU A 127 3.21 4.83 -4.11
N SER A 128 3.08 4.35 -2.87
CA SER A 128 4.16 3.63 -2.19
C SER A 128 4.55 2.33 -2.91
N THR A 129 3.57 1.59 -3.43
CA THR A 129 3.81 0.37 -4.21
C THR A 129 4.60 0.64 -5.48
N ILE A 130 4.22 1.67 -6.24
CA ILE A 130 4.89 2.04 -7.49
C ILE A 130 6.32 2.50 -7.22
N GLU A 131 6.51 3.40 -6.25
CA GLU A 131 7.84 3.92 -5.92
C GLU A 131 8.77 2.83 -5.37
N THR A 132 8.22 1.88 -4.60
CA THR A 132 8.98 0.70 -4.17
C THR A 132 9.39 -0.16 -5.36
N ALA A 133 8.53 -0.33 -6.37
CA ALA A 133 8.86 -1.10 -7.57
C ALA A 133 9.97 -0.45 -8.40
N GLU A 134 9.93 0.88 -8.56
CA GLU A 134 11.00 1.62 -9.24
C GLU A 134 12.33 1.53 -8.47
N ALA A 135 12.30 1.65 -7.14
CA ALA A 135 13.50 1.52 -6.31
C ALA A 135 14.14 0.11 -6.42
N LEU A 136 13.34 -0.93 -6.60
CA LEU A 136 13.81 -2.32 -6.73
C LEU A 136 14.25 -2.68 -8.15
N LYS A 137 14.01 -1.83 -9.15
CA LYS A 137 14.24 -2.16 -10.57
C LYS A 137 15.68 -2.55 -10.89
N SER A 138 16.66 -1.96 -10.21
CA SER A 138 18.09 -2.30 -10.38
C SER A 138 18.47 -3.68 -9.83
N LEU A 139 17.56 -4.35 -9.11
CA LEU A 139 17.77 -5.63 -8.44
C LEU A 139 17.01 -6.80 -9.10
N LEU A 140 16.33 -6.58 -10.23
CA LEU A 140 15.38 -7.49 -10.90
C LEU A 140 15.84 -7.97 -12.29
#